data_AF-A0A524F0X2-F1
#
_entry.id   AF-A0A524F0X2-F1
#
_cell.length_a   1.000
_cell.length_b   1.000
_cell.length_c   1.000
_cell.angle_alpha   90.00
_cell.angle_beta   90.00
_cell.angle_gamma   90.00
#
_symmetry.space_group_name_H-M   'P 1'
#
loop_
_entity.id
_entity.type
_entity.pdbx_description
1 polymer ?
#
loop_
_entity_poly.entity_id
_entity_poly.type
_entity_poly.pdbx_seq_one_letter_code
_entity_poly.pdbx_strand_id
1 'polypeptide(L)'
;MLELIYQEPEINTRDQITIDIIKDGKEFLEQFELNQRILLDSISIIYRFLKLNGKIPHNLYKFFIGAYYIVSRHPWTFPAHENKKKFCRKFGIQTSSLDYSVEKIVGTLHISKILDDKNYPYYLDKKNDVGFKLAKSVVKSEVDKAMMEFLICNQPINSQILSEELINKIIFDMKIFPEELFRQFYEIILELVEDSLHEYYEYVQLQHKCFI
;
A
#
# COMPACT_ATOMS: atom_id res chain seq x y z
N MET A 1 2.99 37.63 -36.04
CA MET A 1 3.56 36.34 -35.57
C MET A 1 3.69 36.49 -34.06
N LEU A 2 2.75 35.93 -33.30
CA LEU A 2 2.76 36.00 -31.83
C LEU A 2 3.63 34.85 -31.33
N GLU A 3 4.83 35.17 -30.85
CA GLU A 3 5.64 34.22 -30.10
C GLU A 3 4.95 33.97 -28.77
N LEU A 4 4.45 32.75 -28.58
CA LEU A 4 4.06 32.24 -27.28
C LEU A 4 5.32 32.19 -26.43
N ILE A 5 5.54 33.22 -25.60
CA ILE A 5 6.52 33.17 -24.52
C ILE A 5 6.05 32.07 -23.58
N TYR A 6 6.62 30.88 -23.75
CA TYR A 6 6.56 29.82 -22.75
C TYR A 6 7.37 30.33 -21.56
N GLN A 7 6.70 30.97 -20.60
CA GLN A 7 7.31 31.21 -19.31
C GLN A 7 7.52 29.83 -18.68
N GLU A 8 8.76 29.36 -18.65
CA GLU A 8 9.09 28.17 -17.86
C GLU A 8 8.63 28.43 -16.43
N PRO A 9 7.76 27.58 -15.86
CA PRO A 9 7.36 27.74 -14.48
C PRO A 9 8.63 27.69 -13.63
N GLU A 10 8.85 28.71 -12.78
CA GLU A 10 9.93 28.71 -11.79
C GLU A 10 9.87 27.40 -11.00
N ILE A 11 10.79 26.49 -11.31
CA ILE A 11 10.84 25.21 -10.60
C ILE A 11 11.30 25.55 -9.19
N ASN A 12 10.43 25.28 -8.20
CA ASN A 12 10.74 25.45 -6.79
C ASN A 12 12.08 24.77 -6.48
N THR A 13 13.01 25.49 -5.83
CA THR A 13 14.34 24.96 -5.46
C THR A 13 14.26 23.61 -4.74
N ARG A 14 13.20 23.36 -3.96
CA ARG A 14 12.94 22.08 -3.31
C ARG A 14 12.66 20.95 -4.31
N ASP A 15 11.95 21.22 -5.39
CA ASP A 15 11.66 20.23 -6.43
C ASP A 15 12.92 19.90 -7.24
N GLN A 16 13.77 20.88 -7.55
CA GLN A 16 15.08 20.64 -8.18
C GLN A 16 15.96 19.73 -7.31
N ILE A 17 16.11 20.08 -6.02
CA ILE A 17 16.85 19.25 -5.05
C ILE A 17 16.28 17.84 -4.97
N THR A 18 14.95 17.70 -4.98
CA THR A 18 14.30 16.39 -4.96
C THR A 18 14.63 15.58 -6.21
N ILE A 19 14.64 16.20 -7.40
CA ILE A 19 15.00 15.57 -8.67
C ILE A 19 16.45 15.07 -8.64
N ASP A 20 17.37 15.89 -8.14
CA ASP A 20 18.78 15.51 -8.05
C ASP A 20 18.97 14.34 -7.08
N ILE A 21 18.32 14.40 -5.91
CA ILE A 21 18.36 13.31 -4.93
C ILE A 21 17.85 11.98 -5.51
N ILE A 22 16.74 11.98 -6.26
CA ILE A 22 16.21 10.73 -6.82
C ILE A 22 17.06 10.20 -7.97
N LYS A 23 17.78 11.07 -8.70
CA LYS A 23 18.76 10.65 -9.71
C LYS A 23 19.97 9.98 -9.05
N ASP A 24 20.56 10.63 -8.04
CA ASP A 24 21.67 10.07 -7.27
C ASP A 24 21.30 8.73 -6.63
N GLY A 25 20.09 8.65 -6.06
CA GLY A 25 19.56 7.43 -5.47
C GLY A 25 19.33 6.31 -6.48
N LYS A 26 18.90 6.65 -7.70
CA LYS A 26 18.75 5.69 -8.80
C LYS A 26 20.11 5.11 -9.18
N GLU A 27 21.09 5.97 -9.42
CA GLU A 27 22.47 5.55 -9.77
C GLU A 27 23.08 4.67 -8.66
N PHE A 28 22.85 5.03 -7.39
CA PHE A 28 23.28 4.21 -6.26
C PHE A 28 22.62 2.82 -6.25
N LEU A 29 21.30 2.73 -6.47
CA LEU A 29 20.59 1.45 -6.46
C LEU A 29 20.92 0.57 -7.67
N GLU A 30 21.27 1.16 -8.81
CA GLU A 30 21.66 0.44 -10.03
C GLU A 30 22.93 -0.41 -9.84
N GLN A 31 23.79 -0.05 -8.87
CA GLN A 31 25.00 -0.82 -8.51
C GLN A 31 24.70 -2.22 -7.95
N PHE A 32 23.45 -2.48 -7.55
CA PHE A 32 23.02 -3.76 -6.98
C PHE A 32 22.27 -4.67 -7.97
N GLU A 33 22.31 -4.36 -9.26
CA GLU A 33 21.72 -5.18 -10.35
C GLU A 33 20.22 -5.48 -10.13
N LEU A 34 19.48 -4.49 -9.62
CA LEU A 34 18.05 -4.62 -9.34
C LEU A 34 17.24 -4.66 -10.65
N ASN A 35 16.14 -5.41 -10.67
CA ASN A 35 15.17 -5.32 -11.75
C ASN A 35 14.64 -3.87 -11.87
N GLN A 36 14.55 -3.36 -13.11
CA GLN A 36 14.15 -1.98 -13.39
C GLN A 36 12.82 -1.58 -12.76
N ARG A 37 11.84 -2.50 -12.68
CA ARG A 37 10.55 -2.24 -12.03
C ARG A 37 10.73 -1.98 -10.53
N ILE A 38 11.50 -2.84 -9.85
CA ILE A 38 11.78 -2.70 -8.42
C ILE A 38 12.57 -1.41 -8.14
N LEU A 39 13.52 -1.08 -9.01
CA LEU A 39 14.26 0.18 -8.94
C LEU A 39 13.30 1.37 -9.00
N LEU A 40 12.44 1.44 -10.01
CA LEU A 40 11.48 2.54 -10.18
C LEU A 40 10.50 2.63 -9.00
N ASP A 41 10.00 1.50 -8.51
CA ASP A 41 9.10 1.46 -7.35
C ASP A 41 9.81 1.97 -6.08
N SER A 42 11.08 1.62 -5.90
CA SER A 42 11.90 2.08 -4.77
C SER A 42 12.14 3.60 -4.83
N ILE A 43 12.46 4.12 -6.02
CA ILE A 43 12.63 5.56 -6.24
C ILE A 43 11.30 6.30 -6.04
N SER A 44 10.18 5.73 -6.50
CA SER A 44 8.84 6.30 -6.31
C SER A 44 8.47 6.42 -4.83
N ILE A 45 8.81 5.43 -3.99
CA ILE A 45 8.64 5.53 -2.53
C ILE A 45 9.44 6.70 -1.98
N ILE A 46 10.70 6.88 -2.36
CA ILE A 46 11.54 7.97 -1.86
C ILE A 46 11.06 9.33 -2.34
N TYR A 47 10.67 9.46 -3.59
CA TYR A 47 10.09 10.69 -4.12
C TYR A 47 8.88 11.15 -3.28
N ARG A 48 7.94 10.23 -3.02
CA ARG A 48 6.74 10.52 -2.21
C ARG A 48 7.11 10.83 -0.76
N PHE A 49 8.07 10.09 -0.21
CA PHE A 49 8.58 10.33 1.14
C PHE A 49 9.19 11.74 1.26
N LEU A 50 10.02 12.19 0.32
CA LEU A 50 10.63 13.52 0.33
C LEU A 50 9.61 14.66 0.15
N LYS A 51 8.53 14.41 -0.61
CA LYS A 51 7.43 15.37 -0.75
C LYS A 51 6.66 15.57 0.55
N LEU A 52 6.37 14.49 1.27
CA LEU A 52 5.59 14.55 2.52
C LEU A 52 6.45 14.85 3.75
N ASN A 53 7.72 14.44 3.73
CA ASN A 53 8.63 14.66 4.85
C ASN A 53 9.16 16.09 4.80
N GLY A 54 8.90 16.88 5.85
CA GLY A 54 9.25 18.30 5.88
C GLY A 54 10.75 18.60 5.73
N LYS A 55 11.63 17.64 6.06
CA LYS A 55 13.10 17.79 6.03
C LYS A 55 13.78 16.65 5.28
N ILE A 56 14.81 16.97 4.51
CA ILE A 56 15.64 15.96 3.83
C ILE A 56 16.53 15.26 4.88
N PRO A 57 16.49 13.92 4.99
CA PRO A 57 17.38 13.20 5.92
C PRO A 57 18.86 13.37 5.57
N HIS A 58 19.73 13.44 6.58
CA HIS A 58 21.18 13.63 6.37
C HIS A 58 21.86 12.46 5.62
N ASN A 59 21.45 11.22 5.87
CA ASN A 59 21.96 10.05 5.15
C ASN A 59 20.80 9.45 4.36
N LEU A 60 20.72 9.78 3.07
CA LEU A 60 19.66 9.34 2.15
C LEU A 60 19.84 7.91 1.65
N TYR A 61 21.08 7.43 1.51
CA TYR A 61 21.36 6.09 0.98
C TYR A 61 20.70 4.98 1.80
N LYS A 62 20.69 5.09 3.13
CA LYS A 62 19.94 4.13 3.98
C LYS A 62 18.42 4.17 3.72
N PHE A 63 17.87 5.31 3.33
CA PHE A 63 16.45 5.41 2.97
C PHE A 63 16.19 4.74 1.62
N PHE A 64 17.06 4.91 0.62
CA PHE A 64 16.94 4.17 -0.65
C PHE A 64 16.98 2.64 -0.44
N ILE A 65 17.88 2.15 0.43
CA ILE A 65 17.91 0.73 0.82
C ILE A 65 16.62 0.33 1.57
N GLY A 66 16.11 1.19 2.45
CA GLY A 66 14.84 0.98 3.15
C GLY A 66 13.63 0.91 2.22
N ALA A 67 13.58 1.78 1.21
CA ALA A 67 12.54 1.74 0.17
C ALA A 67 12.64 0.45 -0.66
N TYR A 68 13.84 0.06 -1.07
CA TYR A 68 14.07 -1.22 -1.72
C TYR A 68 13.63 -2.40 -0.84
N TYR A 69 13.94 -2.37 0.46
CA TYR A 69 13.47 -3.39 1.41
C TYR A 69 11.94 -3.47 1.42
N ILE A 70 11.24 -2.33 1.49
CA ILE A 70 9.78 -2.26 1.44
C ILE A 70 9.22 -2.88 0.15
N VAL A 71 9.75 -2.51 -1.03
CA VAL A 71 9.29 -3.06 -2.32
C VAL A 71 9.59 -4.56 -2.43
N SER A 72 10.77 -4.99 -2.00
CA SER A 72 11.15 -6.42 -1.98
C SER A 72 10.33 -7.27 -1.02
N ARG A 73 9.46 -6.62 -0.24
CA ARG A 73 8.54 -7.19 0.75
C ARG A 73 7.08 -6.87 0.43
N HIS A 74 6.75 -6.60 -0.82
CA HIS A 74 5.35 -6.51 -1.23
C HIS A 74 4.64 -7.86 -1.05
N PRO A 75 3.34 -7.95 -0.69
CA PRO A 75 2.64 -9.22 -0.55
C PRO A 75 2.84 -10.20 -1.72
N TRP A 76 2.87 -9.69 -2.97
CA TRP A 76 3.14 -10.51 -4.17
C TRP A 76 4.51 -11.20 -4.23
N THR A 77 5.44 -10.82 -3.36
CA THR A 77 6.76 -11.44 -3.28
C THR A 77 6.79 -12.66 -2.36
N PHE A 78 5.64 -13.05 -1.78
CA PHE A 78 5.55 -14.24 -0.96
C PHE A 78 6.04 -15.49 -1.74
N PRO A 79 6.87 -16.36 -1.14
CA PRO A 79 7.49 -16.23 0.19
C PRO A 79 8.79 -15.40 0.15
N ALA A 80 8.81 -14.23 0.78
CA ALA A 80 9.99 -13.38 0.88
C ALA A 80 10.73 -13.57 2.21
N HIS A 81 11.15 -14.80 2.54
CA HIS A 81 11.72 -15.12 3.87
C HIS A 81 13.22 -14.79 4.04
N GLU A 82 13.76 -13.80 3.32
CA GLU A 82 15.15 -13.42 3.53
C GLU A 82 15.38 -12.92 4.96
N ASN A 83 16.43 -13.37 5.64
CA ASN A 83 16.75 -12.85 6.95
C ASN A 83 17.18 -11.36 6.86
N LYS A 84 16.61 -10.49 7.71
CA LYS A 84 16.92 -9.05 7.72
C LYS A 84 18.43 -8.76 7.88
N LYS A 85 19.16 -9.53 8.70
CA LYS A 85 20.62 -9.39 8.85
C LYS A 85 21.34 -9.73 7.54
N LYS A 86 20.88 -10.78 6.84
CA LYS A 86 21.43 -11.17 5.53
C LYS A 86 21.19 -10.08 4.48
N PHE A 87 19.98 -9.53 4.43
CA PHE A 87 19.66 -8.38 3.58
C PHE A 87 20.60 -7.19 3.86
N CYS A 88 20.72 -6.77 5.12
CA CYS A 88 21.54 -5.62 5.52
C CYS A 88 23.02 -5.80 5.15
N ARG A 89 23.56 -7.03 5.26
CA ARG A 89 24.95 -7.35 4.88
C ARG A 89 25.24 -7.08 3.41
N LYS A 90 24.27 -7.30 2.49
CA LYS A 90 24.45 -7.03 1.05
C LYS A 90 24.71 -5.55 0.77
N PHE A 91 24.15 -4.68 1.60
CA PHE A 91 24.22 -3.22 1.44
C PHE A 91 25.18 -2.54 2.43
N GLY A 92 25.90 -3.31 3.24
CA GLY A 92 26.84 -2.77 4.23
C GLY A 92 26.19 -1.89 5.32
N ILE A 93 24.91 -2.07 5.61
CA ILE A 93 24.20 -1.28 6.64
C ILE A 93 23.94 -2.08 7.92
N GLN A 94 23.78 -1.38 9.04
CA GLN A 94 23.31 -1.98 10.29
C GLN A 94 21.80 -2.22 10.24
N THR A 95 21.31 -3.26 10.92
CA THR A 95 19.86 -3.55 11.01
C THR A 95 19.09 -2.40 11.65
N SER A 96 19.65 -1.74 12.66
CA SER A 96 19.05 -0.56 13.30
C SER A 96 18.87 0.62 12.33
N SER A 97 19.80 0.77 11.38
CA SER A 97 19.71 1.81 10.35
C SER A 97 18.62 1.50 9.34
N LEU A 98 18.47 0.22 8.97
CA LEU A 98 17.37 -0.24 8.13
C LEU A 98 16.03 -0.01 8.84
N ASP A 99 15.89 -0.48 10.08
CA ASP A 99 14.67 -0.38 10.88
C ASP A 99 14.21 1.08 11.00
N TYR A 100 15.14 1.98 11.37
CA TYR A 100 14.87 3.42 11.42
C TYR A 100 14.36 3.97 10.08
N SER A 101 15.03 3.63 8.96
CA SER A 101 14.65 4.14 7.65
C SER A 101 13.28 3.62 7.19
N VAL A 102 13.02 2.33 7.42
CA VAL A 102 11.77 1.67 7.05
C VAL A 102 10.62 2.22 7.89
N GLU A 103 10.78 2.31 9.21
CA GLU A 103 9.76 2.88 10.10
C GLU A 103 9.43 4.33 9.73
N LYS A 104 10.43 5.13 9.39
CA LYS A 104 10.22 6.52 8.99
C LYS A 104 9.46 6.62 7.66
N ILE A 105 9.83 5.81 6.66
CA ILE A 105 9.13 5.77 5.37
C ILE A 105 7.68 5.28 5.55
N VAL A 106 7.51 4.15 6.24
CA VAL A 106 6.22 3.51 6.50
C VAL A 106 5.28 4.45 7.26
N GLY A 107 5.77 5.11 8.31
CA GLY A 107 5.00 6.06 9.09
C GLY A 107 4.62 7.32 8.32
N THR A 108 5.53 7.87 7.50
CA THR A 108 5.26 9.07 6.68
C THR A 108 4.30 8.78 5.52
N LEU A 109 4.38 7.60 4.92
CA LEU A 109 3.55 7.22 3.77
C LEU A 109 2.27 6.46 4.15
N HIS A 110 2.08 6.15 5.44
CA HIS A 110 0.99 5.31 5.95
C HIS A 110 0.91 3.95 5.25
N ILE A 111 2.07 3.35 4.98
CA ILE A 111 2.15 2.01 4.40
C ILE A 111 1.74 0.99 5.47
N SER A 112 0.86 0.05 5.13
CA SER A 112 0.44 -1.00 6.06
C SER A 112 1.50 -2.09 6.16
N LYS A 113 1.75 -2.57 7.38
CA LYS A 113 2.66 -3.70 7.62
C LYS A 113 1.84 -4.94 7.95
N ILE A 114 2.03 -5.99 7.19
CA ILE A 114 1.38 -7.29 7.33
C ILE A 114 2.44 -8.29 7.80
N LEU A 115 2.12 -9.19 8.72
CA LEU A 115 3.03 -10.25 9.16
C LEU A 115 2.48 -11.60 8.70
N ASP A 116 3.31 -12.42 8.06
CA ASP A 116 2.97 -13.81 7.82
C ASP A 116 3.03 -14.64 9.13
N ASP A 117 2.67 -15.92 9.02
CA ASP A 117 2.68 -16.86 10.15
C ASP A 117 4.08 -17.08 10.77
N LYS A 118 5.14 -16.72 10.04
CA LYS A 118 6.53 -16.76 10.50
C LYS A 118 7.04 -15.40 11.00
N ASN A 119 6.17 -14.40 11.12
CA ASN A 119 6.45 -13.03 11.51
C ASN A 119 7.41 -12.27 10.55
N TYR A 120 7.51 -12.69 9.29
CA TYR A 120 8.18 -11.86 8.28
C TYR A 120 7.27 -10.71 7.85
N PRO A 121 7.81 -9.48 7.76
CA PRO A 121 7.01 -8.33 7.38
C PRO A 121 6.83 -8.25 5.87
N TYR A 122 5.60 -7.93 5.48
CA TYR A 122 5.20 -7.49 4.15
C TYR A 122 4.62 -6.08 4.24
N TYR A 123 4.78 -5.29 3.19
CA TYR A 123 4.37 -3.88 3.17
C TYR A 123 3.40 -3.62 2.03
N LEU A 124 2.22 -3.10 2.38
CA LEU A 124 1.14 -2.80 1.45
C LEU A 124 0.84 -1.30 1.45
N ASP A 125 1.12 -0.64 0.33
CA ASP A 125 0.76 0.75 0.11
C ASP A 125 -0.70 0.85 -0.33
N LYS A 126 -1.63 0.82 0.62
CA LYS A 126 -3.09 0.85 0.38
C LYS A 126 -3.53 2.00 -0.56
N LYS A 127 -2.78 3.10 -0.64
CA LYS A 127 -3.10 4.24 -1.51
C LYS A 127 -2.69 4.04 -2.97
N ASN A 128 -1.62 3.29 -3.23
CA ASN A 128 -1.02 3.19 -4.57
C ASN A 128 -0.98 1.78 -5.14
N ASP A 129 -1.18 0.76 -4.31
CA ASP A 129 -1.19 -0.63 -4.76
C ASP A 129 -2.40 -0.92 -5.67
N VAL A 130 -2.11 -1.47 -6.84
CA VAL A 130 -3.12 -1.78 -7.86
C VAL A 130 -4.03 -2.91 -7.40
N GLY A 131 -3.45 -3.95 -6.78
CA GLY A 131 -4.21 -5.08 -6.26
C GLY A 131 -5.20 -4.64 -5.19
N PHE A 132 -4.76 -3.82 -4.25
CA PHE A 132 -5.61 -3.29 -3.19
C PHE A 132 -6.73 -2.38 -3.71
N LYS A 133 -6.44 -1.53 -4.70
CA LYS A 133 -7.48 -0.71 -5.36
C LYS A 133 -8.54 -1.58 -6.05
N LEU A 134 -8.11 -2.64 -6.73
CA LEU A 134 -9.03 -3.58 -7.36
C LEU A 134 -9.87 -4.32 -6.30
N ALA A 135 -9.24 -4.84 -5.24
CA ALA A 135 -9.94 -5.47 -4.13
C ALA A 135 -10.98 -4.52 -3.51
N LYS A 136 -10.62 -3.27 -3.23
CA LYS A 136 -11.54 -2.26 -2.71
C LYS A 136 -12.73 -2.00 -3.66
N SER A 137 -12.49 -1.97 -4.97
CA SER A 137 -13.56 -1.80 -5.95
C SER A 137 -14.52 -2.99 -5.98
N VAL A 138 -14.01 -4.21 -5.83
CA VAL A 138 -14.82 -5.44 -5.76
C VAL A 138 -15.67 -5.43 -4.49
N VAL A 139 -15.06 -5.14 -3.33
CA VAL A 139 -15.76 -5.03 -2.05
C VAL A 139 -16.92 -4.04 -2.17
N LYS A 140 -16.66 -2.83 -2.69
CA LYS A 140 -17.70 -1.82 -2.87
C LYS A 140 -18.85 -2.35 -3.73
N SER A 141 -18.54 -2.96 -4.88
CA SER A 141 -19.57 -3.46 -5.80
C SER A 141 -20.45 -4.55 -5.18
N GLU A 142 -19.89 -5.46 -4.39
CA GLU A 142 -20.66 -6.52 -3.74
C GLU A 142 -21.46 -6.00 -2.55
N VAL A 143 -20.91 -5.05 -1.78
CA VAL A 143 -21.65 -4.36 -0.71
C VAL A 143 -22.83 -3.58 -1.28
N ASP A 144 -22.64 -2.83 -2.35
CA ASP A 144 -23.72 -2.09 -3.04
C ASP A 144 -24.84 -3.05 -3.50
N LYS A 145 -24.47 -4.25 -3.98
CA LYS A 145 -25.43 -5.28 -4.38
C LYS A 145 -26.19 -5.85 -3.16
N ALA A 146 -25.48 -6.21 -2.10
CA ALA A 146 -26.08 -6.72 -0.86
C ALA A 146 -27.02 -5.67 -0.23
N MET A 147 -26.66 -4.39 -0.31
CA MET A 147 -27.49 -3.27 0.11
C MET A 147 -28.81 -3.19 -0.66
N MET A 148 -28.78 -3.34 -1.98
CA MET A 148 -30.01 -3.35 -2.77
C MET A 148 -30.89 -4.56 -2.46
N GLU A 149 -30.29 -5.73 -2.23
CA GLU A 149 -31.02 -6.93 -1.81
C GLU A 149 -31.67 -6.74 -0.44
N PHE A 150 -30.99 -6.09 0.50
CA PHE A 150 -31.58 -5.70 1.77
C PHE A 150 -32.77 -4.74 1.59
N LEU A 151 -32.62 -3.66 0.82
CA LEU A 151 -33.66 -2.65 0.66
C LEU A 151 -34.91 -3.16 -0.05
N ILE A 152 -34.76 -4.08 -1.01
CA ILE A 152 -35.87 -4.61 -1.81
C ILE A 152 -36.50 -5.85 -1.15
N CYS A 153 -35.67 -6.75 -0.63
CA CYS A 153 -36.09 -8.08 -0.19
C CYS A 153 -36.03 -8.26 1.34
N ASN A 154 -35.63 -7.24 2.11
CA ASN A 154 -35.38 -7.31 3.56
C ASN A 154 -34.43 -8.44 3.97
N GLN A 155 -33.47 -8.78 3.10
CA GLN A 155 -32.43 -9.77 3.40
C GLN A 155 -31.36 -9.13 4.29
N PRO A 156 -31.17 -9.58 5.55
CA PRO A 156 -30.17 -9.00 6.43
C PRO A 156 -28.76 -9.27 5.92
N ILE A 157 -27.89 -8.26 6.03
CA ILE A 157 -26.48 -8.40 5.64
C ILE A 157 -25.68 -8.85 6.87
N ASN A 158 -24.91 -9.93 6.70
CA ASN A 158 -23.91 -10.37 7.66
C ASN A 158 -22.52 -10.05 7.10
N SER A 159 -21.81 -9.14 7.77
CA SER A 159 -20.51 -8.64 7.31
C SER A 159 -19.44 -9.72 7.30
N GLN A 160 -19.46 -10.67 8.22
CA GLN A 160 -18.48 -11.76 8.28
C GLN A 160 -18.66 -12.71 7.09
N ILE A 161 -19.90 -13.14 6.80
CA ILE A 161 -20.21 -14.01 5.66
C ILE A 161 -19.82 -13.32 4.34
N LEU A 162 -20.22 -12.05 4.17
CA LEU A 162 -19.88 -11.28 2.98
C LEU A 162 -18.36 -11.13 2.82
N SER A 163 -17.63 -10.93 3.92
CA SER A 163 -16.17 -10.83 3.91
C SER A 163 -15.50 -12.15 3.54
N GLU A 164 -16.02 -13.29 4.03
CA GLU A 164 -15.55 -14.63 3.68
C GLU A 164 -15.73 -14.92 2.18
N GLU A 165 -16.89 -14.59 1.61
CA GLU A 165 -17.13 -14.73 0.17
C GLU A 165 -16.21 -13.84 -0.66
N LEU A 166 -16.04 -12.58 -0.24
CA LEU A 166 -15.19 -11.60 -0.90
C LEU A 166 -13.72 -11.98 -0.88
N ILE A 167 -13.19 -12.42 0.27
CA ILE A 167 -11.77 -12.81 0.35
C ILE A 167 -11.49 -14.03 -0.53
N ASN A 168 -12.41 -15.00 -0.57
CA ASN A 168 -12.29 -16.18 -1.41
C ASN A 168 -12.24 -15.78 -2.89
N LYS A 169 -13.15 -14.91 -3.33
CA LYS A 169 -13.17 -14.37 -4.68
C LYS A 169 -11.88 -13.59 -5.02
N ILE A 170 -11.42 -12.72 -4.13
CA ILE A 170 -10.25 -11.87 -4.34
C ILE A 170 -8.95 -12.70 -4.45
N ILE A 171 -8.81 -13.73 -3.61
CA ILE A 171 -7.61 -14.55 -3.55
C ILE A 171 -7.62 -15.69 -4.57
N PHE A 172 -8.67 -16.52 -4.59
CA PHE A 172 -8.67 -17.74 -5.39
C PHE A 172 -9.13 -17.51 -6.84
N ASP A 173 -10.18 -16.70 -7.04
CA ASP A 173 -10.70 -16.46 -8.38
C ASP A 173 -9.88 -15.39 -9.12
N MET A 174 -9.65 -14.25 -8.45
CA MET A 174 -9.00 -13.09 -9.05
C MET A 174 -7.48 -13.09 -8.88
N LYS A 175 -6.93 -13.90 -7.97
CA LYS A 175 -5.47 -14.01 -7.71
C LYS A 175 -4.81 -12.66 -7.46
N ILE A 176 -5.51 -11.78 -6.73
CA ILE A 176 -5.03 -10.42 -6.42
C ILE A 176 -3.92 -10.47 -5.37
N PHE A 177 -3.96 -11.42 -4.45
CA PHE A 177 -2.97 -11.61 -3.40
C PHE A 177 -2.65 -13.10 -3.21
N PRO A 178 -1.49 -13.46 -2.65
CA PRO A 178 -1.13 -14.85 -2.38
C PRO A 178 -2.10 -15.51 -1.38
N GLU A 179 -2.39 -16.79 -1.62
CA GLU A 179 -3.28 -17.61 -0.80
C GLU A 179 -2.75 -17.77 0.63
N GLU A 180 -1.44 -17.78 0.80
CA GLU A 180 -0.79 -17.95 2.11
C GLU A 180 -0.98 -16.74 3.02
N LEU A 181 -1.38 -15.59 2.48
CA LEU A 181 -1.72 -14.39 3.25
C LEU A 181 -3.22 -14.24 3.47
N PHE A 182 -4.01 -15.30 3.22
CA PHE A 182 -5.47 -15.28 3.32
C PHE A 182 -5.97 -14.70 4.65
N ARG A 183 -5.42 -15.16 5.77
CA ARG A 183 -5.83 -14.70 7.10
C ARG A 183 -5.60 -13.20 7.28
N GLN A 184 -4.44 -12.72 6.85
CA GLN A 184 -4.06 -11.31 6.99
C GLN A 184 -4.91 -10.41 6.09
N PHE A 185 -5.25 -10.89 4.88
CA PHE A 185 -6.13 -10.15 3.99
C PHE A 185 -7.60 -10.24 4.39
N TYR A 186 -8.05 -11.31 5.05
CA TYR A 186 -9.41 -11.39 5.60
C TYR A 186 -9.70 -10.22 6.53
N GLU A 187 -8.78 -9.91 7.47
CA GLU A 187 -8.93 -8.77 8.38
C GLU A 187 -9.04 -7.43 7.62
N ILE A 188 -8.26 -7.27 6.55
CA ILE A 188 -8.27 -6.08 5.69
C ILE A 188 -9.58 -5.97 4.89
N ILE A 189 -10.10 -7.09 4.37
CA ILE A 189 -11.35 -7.11 3.63
C ILE A 189 -12.54 -6.85 4.56
N LEU A 190 -12.54 -7.44 5.76
CA LEU A 190 -13.55 -7.18 6.76
C LEU A 190 -13.61 -5.70 7.15
N GLU A 191 -12.46 -5.05 7.36
CA GLU A 191 -12.38 -3.60 7.58
C GLU A 191 -13.04 -2.82 6.42
N LEU A 192 -12.74 -3.18 5.17
CA LEU A 192 -13.35 -2.53 4.00
C LEU A 192 -14.87 -2.75 3.88
N VAL A 193 -15.35 -3.94 4.26
CA VAL A 193 -16.79 -4.28 4.24
C VAL A 193 -17.52 -3.48 5.31
N GLU A 194 -17.02 -3.47 6.55
CA GLU A 194 -17.61 -2.72 7.66
C GLU A 194 -17.65 -1.22 7.37
N ASP A 195 -16.56 -0.66 6.83
CA ASP A 195 -16.50 0.75 6.40
C ASP A 195 -17.55 1.07 5.32
N SER A 196 -17.82 0.12 4.44
CA SER A 196 -18.79 0.28 3.34
C SER A 196 -20.24 0.07 3.80
N LEU A 197 -20.46 -0.65 4.90
CA LEU A 197 -21.78 -0.92 5.47
C LEU A 197 -22.27 0.17 6.42
N HIS A 198 -21.62 1.34 6.48
CA HIS A 198 -22.10 2.43 7.34
C HIS A 198 -23.57 2.82 7.05
N GLU A 199 -23.92 2.98 5.78
CA GLU A 199 -25.29 3.31 5.35
C GLU A 199 -26.28 2.18 5.68
N TYR A 200 -25.88 0.91 5.58
CA TYR A 200 -26.69 -0.25 5.99
C TYR A 200 -27.19 -0.09 7.42
N TYR A 201 -26.28 0.20 8.35
CA TYR A 201 -26.59 0.31 9.76
C TYR A 201 -27.54 1.48 10.04
N GLU A 202 -27.43 2.58 9.28
CA GLU A 202 -28.38 3.69 9.34
C GLU A 202 -29.77 3.29 8.87
N TYR A 203 -29.88 2.57 7.74
CA TYR A 203 -31.16 2.10 7.21
C TYR A 203 -31.85 1.09 8.13
N VAL A 204 -31.10 0.16 8.74
CA VAL A 204 -31.64 -0.76 9.75
C VAL A 204 -32.24 0.02 10.91
N GLN A 205 -31.56 1.05 11.42
CA GLN A 205 -32.10 1.90 12.48
C GLN A 205 -33.35 2.66 12.06
N LEU A 206 -33.42 3.15 10.82
CA LEU A 206 -34.62 3.81 10.29
C LEU A 206 -35.79 2.85 10.16
N GLN A 207 -35.57 1.65 9.65
CA GLN A 207 -36.63 0.63 9.54
C GLN A 207 -37.21 0.29 10.92
N HIS A 208 -36.34 0.13 11.93
CA HIS A 208 -36.79 -0.07 13.32
C HIS A 208 -37.58 1.11 13.89
N LYS A 209 -37.31 2.36 13.48
CA LYS A 209 -38.04 3.55 13.94
C LYS A 209 -39.36 3.79 13.22
N CYS A 210 -39.47 3.38 11.96
CA CYS A 210 -40.62 3.67 11.11
C CYS A 210 -41.65 2.52 11.07
N PHE A 211 -41.22 1.28 11.33
CA PHE A 211 -42.06 0.09 11.14
C PHE A 211 -42.25 -0.76 12.43
N ILE A 212 -41.75 -0.30 13.57
CA ILE A 212 -42.05 -0.82 14.93
C ILE A 212 -42.63 0.33 15.74
#